data_AF-A0AAW9LFA5-F1
#
_entry.id   AF-A0AAW9LFA5-F1
#
_cell.length_a   1.000
_cell.length_b   1.000
_cell.length_c   1.000
_cell.angle_alpha   90.00
_cell.angle_beta   90.00
_cell.angle_gamma   90.00
#
_symmetry.space_group_name_H-M   'P 1'
#
loop_
_entity.id
_entity.type
_entity.pdbx_description
1 polymer ?
#
loop_
_entity_poly.entity_id
_entity_poly.type
_entity_poly.pdbx_seq_one_letter_code
_entity_poly.pdbx_strand_id
1 'polypeptide(L)'
;MSSDEIEAEVISPNVSIEEAIVTVDPGEEFGPDSVRVVGHPKYLFDYVVRLERLFFSDRVESLSVTIDGINGGGLRNDAYPDIERRRLPEDALFSPQLDRDEAEDKARSVLRRYLNVQFATFIIIGKTPDVELVQEDLAYVLYWLVPDDQYMTATQTVSVVDSVTGRVLESNQPLESVTGELFDW
;
A
#
# COMPACT_ATOMS: atom_id res chain seq x y z
N MET A 1 -11.84 20.17 17.56
CA MET A 1 -13.05 19.36 17.31
C MET A 1 -12.58 17.92 17.37
N SER A 2 -13.25 17.06 18.13
CA SER A 2 -12.88 15.64 18.17
C SER A 2 -13.10 15.10 16.76
N SER A 3 -12.04 14.72 16.05
CA SER A 3 -12.19 13.90 14.86
C SER A 3 -12.76 12.57 15.36
N ASP A 4 -13.81 12.08 14.74
CA ASP A 4 -14.37 10.78 15.09
C ASP A 4 -13.33 9.73 14.67
N GLU A 5 -12.87 8.93 15.64
CA GLU A 5 -11.97 7.83 15.36
C GLU A 5 -12.75 6.65 14.82
N ILE A 6 -12.27 6.07 13.73
CA ILE A 6 -12.81 4.87 13.12
C ILE A 6 -11.80 3.73 13.20
N GLU A 7 -12.31 2.50 13.29
CA GLU A 7 -11.47 1.31 13.19
C GLU A 7 -11.28 0.98 11.70
N ALA A 8 -10.03 0.93 11.26
CA ALA A 8 -9.65 0.65 9.88
C ALA A 8 -8.62 -0.48 9.82
N GLU A 9 -8.69 -1.27 8.75
CA GLU A 9 -7.67 -2.27 8.42
C GLU A 9 -6.51 -1.58 7.73
N VAL A 10 -5.31 -1.76 8.27
CA VAL A 10 -4.08 -1.15 7.78
C VAL A 10 -3.07 -2.23 7.46
N ILE A 11 -2.26 -2.00 6.42
CA ILE A 11 -1.07 -2.80 6.19
C ILE A 11 -0.12 -2.54 7.35
N SER A 12 0.29 -3.61 8.03
CA SER A 12 1.09 -3.55 9.25
C SER A 12 2.35 -2.73 8.99
N PRO A 13 2.53 -1.58 9.69
CA PRO A 13 3.75 -0.80 9.60
C PRO A 13 4.98 -1.58 10.03
N ASN A 14 6.04 -1.50 9.23
CA ASN A 14 7.36 -2.00 9.61
C ASN A 14 8.19 -0.93 10.33
N VAL A 15 7.79 0.34 10.22
CA VAL A 15 8.47 1.49 10.79
C VAL A 15 7.52 2.21 11.74
N SER A 16 7.94 2.32 12.99
CA SER A 16 7.26 3.09 14.04
C SER A 16 7.37 4.61 13.80
N ILE A 17 6.54 5.38 14.52
CA ILE A 17 6.61 6.84 14.49
C ILE A 17 7.97 7.32 14.99
N GLU A 18 8.51 6.69 16.03
CA GLU A 18 9.81 6.99 16.60
C GLU A 18 10.94 6.78 15.59
N GLU A 19 10.92 5.67 14.86
CA GLU A 19 11.89 5.39 13.80
C GLU A 19 11.75 6.35 12.62
N ALA A 20 10.53 6.76 12.27
CA ALA A 20 10.29 7.76 11.24
C ALA A 20 10.86 9.14 11.63
N ILE A 21 10.68 9.55 12.89
CA ILE A 21 11.29 10.77 13.45
C ILE A 21 12.82 10.70 13.36
N VAL A 22 13.42 9.57 13.77
CA VAL A 22 14.87 9.37 13.67
C VAL A 22 15.35 9.43 12.22
N THR A 23 14.56 8.94 11.28
CA THR A 23 14.89 8.94 9.85
C THR A 23 14.91 10.35 9.26
N VAL A 24 13.96 11.19 9.66
CA VAL A 24 13.85 12.58 9.19
C VAL A 24 14.78 13.53 9.95
N ASP A 25 15.05 13.25 11.23
CA ASP A 25 15.81 14.07 12.17
C ASP A 25 15.33 15.54 12.23
N PRO A 26 14.07 15.77 12.65
CA PRO A 26 13.47 17.10 12.61
C PRO A 26 14.00 18.06 13.71
N GLY A 27 14.86 17.58 14.61
CA GLY A 27 15.35 18.29 15.79
C GLY A 27 14.73 17.85 17.11
N GLU A 28 15.29 18.34 18.22
CA GLU A 28 14.95 17.89 19.59
C GLU A 28 13.55 18.31 20.07
N GLU A 29 12.87 19.22 19.38
CA GLU A 29 11.56 19.77 19.81
C GLU A 29 10.36 18.91 19.37
N PHE A 30 10.56 17.94 18.47
CA PHE A 30 9.48 17.13 17.90
C PHE A 30 9.43 15.73 18.50
N GLY A 31 8.31 15.42 19.16
CA GLY A 31 8.00 14.10 19.68
C GLY A 31 6.94 13.36 18.85
N PRO A 32 6.61 12.09 19.18
CA PRO A 32 5.61 11.30 18.48
C PRO A 32 4.25 11.99 18.28
N ASP A 33 3.80 12.77 19.27
CA ASP A 33 2.52 13.50 19.22
C ASP A 33 2.48 14.62 18.16
N SER A 34 3.63 15.00 17.61
CA SER A 34 3.73 16.01 16.53
C SER A 34 3.57 15.41 15.12
N VAL A 35 3.69 14.08 15.01
CA VAL A 35 3.58 13.37 13.74
C VAL A 35 2.12 13.14 13.40
N ARG A 36 1.73 13.52 12.19
CA ARG A 36 0.40 13.21 11.66
C ARG A 36 0.45 11.91 10.86
N VAL A 37 -0.69 11.24 10.77
CA VAL A 37 -0.85 10.02 9.97
C VAL A 37 -1.82 10.31 8.84
N VAL A 38 -1.54 9.75 7.67
CA VAL A 38 -2.51 9.64 6.58
C VAL A 38 -2.55 8.20 6.08
N GLY A 39 -3.74 7.70 5.77
CA GLY A 39 -3.97 6.36 5.26
C GLY A 39 -4.37 6.40 3.80
N HIS A 40 -3.66 5.65 2.97
CA HIS A 40 -3.92 5.53 1.55
C HIS A 40 -4.55 4.17 1.21
N PRO A 41 -5.73 4.14 0.57
CA PRO A 41 -6.45 2.90 0.31
C PRO A 41 -5.71 2.03 -0.70
N LYS A 42 -5.65 0.72 -0.42
CA LYS A 42 -5.09 -0.31 -1.28
C LYS A 42 -6.03 -1.51 -1.31
N TYR A 43 -6.35 -1.97 -2.51
CA TYR A 43 -7.02 -3.26 -2.71
C TYR A 43 -5.97 -4.36 -2.80
N LEU A 44 -6.14 -5.39 -1.98
CA LEU A 44 -5.20 -6.49 -1.84
C LEU A 44 -5.86 -7.76 -2.35
N PHE A 45 -5.21 -8.44 -3.28
CA PHE A 45 -5.72 -9.69 -3.86
C PHE A 45 -4.65 -10.77 -3.76
N ASP A 46 -5.03 -11.96 -3.26
CA ASP A 46 -4.18 -13.15 -3.32
C ASP A 46 -4.77 -14.18 -4.26
N TYR A 47 -3.93 -14.68 -5.15
CA TYR A 47 -4.31 -15.68 -6.14
C TYR A 47 -3.52 -16.96 -5.95
N VAL A 48 -4.20 -18.09 -6.07
CA VAL A 48 -3.56 -19.39 -6.28
C VAL A 48 -3.59 -19.71 -7.77
N VAL A 49 -2.40 -19.95 -8.32
CA VAL A 49 -2.21 -20.32 -9.72
C VAL A 49 -1.77 -21.76 -9.82
N ARG A 50 -2.58 -22.58 -10.49
CA ARG A 50 -2.30 -24.00 -10.74
C ARG A 50 -1.90 -24.22 -12.19
N LEU A 51 -0.77 -24.88 -12.37
CA LEU A 51 -0.21 -25.22 -13.67
C LEU A 51 -0.13 -26.72 -13.80
N GLU A 52 -1.02 -27.28 -14.61
CA GLU A 52 -1.04 -28.71 -14.88
C GLU A 52 0.21 -29.17 -15.63
N ARG A 53 0.89 -30.18 -15.13
CA ARG A 53 2.08 -30.75 -15.77
C ARG A 53 1.81 -32.17 -16.26
N LEU A 54 2.13 -32.43 -17.52
CA LEU A 54 2.05 -33.81 -18.03
C LEU A 54 3.16 -34.62 -17.36
N PHE A 55 2.81 -35.77 -16.79
CA PHE A 55 3.72 -36.72 -16.14
C PHE A 55 4.38 -36.25 -14.84
N PHE A 56 3.97 -35.10 -14.29
CA PHE A 56 4.43 -34.59 -12.99
C PHE A 56 3.24 -34.06 -12.18
N SER A 57 3.43 -33.88 -10.88
CA SER A 57 2.44 -33.16 -10.07
C SER A 57 2.26 -31.73 -10.58
N ASP A 58 1.05 -31.22 -10.41
CA ASP A 58 0.74 -29.82 -10.71
C ASP A 58 1.67 -28.89 -9.93
N ARG A 59 2.05 -27.79 -10.58
CA ARG A 59 2.76 -26.71 -9.89
C ARG A 59 1.71 -25.74 -9.38
N VAL A 60 1.77 -25.45 -8.08
CA VAL A 60 0.92 -24.46 -7.42
C VAL A 60 1.80 -23.31 -6.98
N GLU A 61 1.39 -22.08 -7.31
CA GLU A 61 2.09 -20.84 -6.96
C GLU A 61 1.07 -19.87 -6.35
N SER A 62 1.45 -19.18 -5.27
CA SER A 62 0.68 -18.07 -4.72
C SER A 62 1.20 -16.75 -5.30
N LEU A 63 0.30 -15.86 -5.68
CA LEU A 63 0.62 -14.57 -6.26
C LEU A 63 -0.26 -13.50 -5.62
N SER A 64 0.37 -12.59 -4.88
CA SER A 64 -0.29 -11.42 -4.30
C SER A 64 -0.13 -10.21 -5.21
N VAL A 65 -1.20 -9.43 -5.33
CA VAL A 65 -1.26 -8.19 -6.12
C VAL A 65 -1.89 -7.09 -5.28
N THR A 66 -1.25 -5.92 -5.25
CA THR A 66 -1.79 -4.71 -4.65
C THR A 66 -2.19 -3.73 -5.74
N ILE A 67 -3.42 -3.21 -5.65
CA ILE A 67 -3.91 -2.13 -6.50
C ILE A 67 -4.13 -0.88 -5.66
N ASP A 68 -3.62 0.23 -6.16
CA ASP A 68 -3.83 1.54 -5.59
C ASP A 68 -5.30 1.97 -5.70
N GLY A 69 -5.93 2.30 -4.57
CA GLY A 69 -7.34 2.66 -4.53
C GLY A 69 -7.67 4.05 -5.08
N ILE A 70 -6.68 4.90 -5.37
CA ILE A 70 -6.86 6.27 -5.86
C ILE A 70 -6.61 6.35 -7.37
N ASN A 71 -5.44 5.92 -7.83
CA ASN A 71 -5.04 6.04 -9.25
C ASN A 71 -5.14 4.69 -10.01
N GLY A 72 -5.28 3.56 -9.31
CA GLY A 72 -5.36 2.24 -9.91
C GLY A 72 -4.06 1.71 -10.51
N GLY A 73 -2.92 2.24 -10.09
CA GLY A 73 -1.60 1.63 -10.26
C GLY A 73 -1.59 0.26 -9.57
N GLY A 74 -0.77 -0.66 -10.08
CA GLY A 74 -0.81 -2.05 -9.61
C GLY A 74 0.55 -2.71 -9.63
N LEU A 75 0.88 -3.38 -8.52
CA LEU A 75 2.13 -4.15 -8.39
C LEU A 75 1.87 -5.57 -7.92
N ARG A 76 2.80 -6.45 -8.30
CA ARG A 76 2.87 -7.80 -7.77
C ARG A 76 3.73 -7.78 -6.50
N ASN A 77 3.22 -8.37 -5.43
CA ASN A 77 3.96 -8.55 -4.19
C ASN A 77 4.67 -9.91 -4.18
N ASP A 78 5.72 -10.02 -3.36
CA ASP A 78 6.36 -11.31 -3.12
C ASP A 78 5.56 -12.17 -2.13
N ALA A 79 4.78 -11.55 -1.23
CA ALA A 79 3.87 -12.20 -0.29
C ALA A 79 2.63 -11.32 -0.06
N TYR A 80 1.55 -11.93 0.44
CA TYR A 80 0.41 -11.18 0.92
C TYR A 80 0.79 -10.36 2.16
N PRO A 81 0.45 -9.06 2.22
CA PRO A 81 0.86 -8.21 3.34
C PRO A 81 0.10 -8.59 4.63
N ASP A 82 0.78 -8.43 5.77
CA ASP A 82 0.14 -8.57 7.08
C ASP A 82 -0.78 -7.38 7.34
N ILE A 83 -2.02 -7.64 7.75
CA ILE A 83 -3.03 -6.61 8.03
C ILE A 83 -3.33 -6.59 9.53
N GLU A 84 -3.44 -5.40 10.09
CA GLU A 84 -3.89 -5.19 11.46
C GLU A 84 -4.97 -4.12 11.55
N ARG A 85 -5.71 -4.09 12.67
CA ARG A 85 -6.74 -3.09 12.92
C ARG A 85 -6.19 -1.96 13.77
N ARG A 86 -6.41 -0.73 13.34
CA ARG A 86 -6.04 0.48 14.08
C ARG A 86 -7.20 1.46 14.15
N ARG A 87 -7.23 2.24 15.24
CA ARG A 87 -8.10 3.41 15.35
C ARG A 87 -7.38 4.62 14.80
N LEU A 88 -8.00 5.28 13.84
CA LEU A 88 -7.45 6.44 13.16
C LEU A 88 -8.54 7.52 13.03
N PRO A 89 -8.16 8.80 13.01
CA PRO A 89 -9.08 9.87 12.66
C PRO A 89 -9.70 9.60 11.28
N GLU A 90 -11.01 9.74 11.13
CA GLU A 90 -11.68 9.50 9.85
C GLU A 90 -11.11 10.39 8.73
N ASP A 91 -10.78 11.64 9.06
CA ASP A 91 -10.17 12.62 8.15
C ASP A 91 -8.71 12.33 7.79
N ALA A 92 -8.09 11.32 8.41
CA ALA A 92 -6.76 10.83 8.03
C ALA A 92 -6.80 9.84 6.88
N LEU A 93 -7.95 9.25 6.55
CA LEU A 93 -8.07 8.21 5.52
C LEU A 93 -8.56 8.79 4.20
N PHE A 94 -7.82 8.57 3.12
CA PHE A 94 -8.29 8.93 1.79
C PHE A 94 -9.40 7.97 1.33
N SER A 95 -10.46 8.52 0.75
CA SER A 95 -11.52 7.70 0.16
C SER A 95 -11.03 7.02 -1.11
N PRO A 96 -11.26 5.71 -1.28
CA PRO A 96 -10.98 5.03 -2.54
C PRO A 96 -11.78 5.65 -3.68
N GLN A 97 -11.15 5.81 -4.84
CA GLN A 97 -11.72 6.34 -6.07
C GLN A 97 -12.11 5.23 -7.06
N LEU A 98 -11.59 4.02 -6.84
CA LEU A 98 -12.00 2.81 -7.54
C LEU A 98 -12.99 2.03 -6.69
N ASP A 99 -13.86 1.29 -7.36
CA ASP A 99 -14.59 0.21 -6.70
C ASP A 99 -13.80 -1.11 -6.72
N ARG A 100 -14.33 -2.11 -6.00
CA ARG A 100 -13.70 -3.43 -5.86
C ARG A 100 -13.59 -4.17 -7.20
N ASP A 101 -14.59 -4.04 -8.09
CA ASP A 101 -14.59 -4.77 -9.35
C ASP A 101 -13.58 -4.16 -10.34
N GLU A 102 -13.48 -2.82 -10.39
CA GLU A 102 -12.46 -2.11 -11.14
C GLU A 102 -11.05 -2.46 -10.65
N ALA A 103 -10.86 -2.54 -9.33
CA ALA A 103 -9.60 -2.94 -8.74
C ALA A 103 -9.25 -4.41 -9.09
N GLU A 104 -10.22 -5.33 -9.04
CA GLU A 104 -9.99 -6.73 -9.42
C GLU A 104 -9.59 -6.86 -10.90
N ASP A 105 -10.24 -6.12 -11.81
CA ASP A 105 -9.89 -6.13 -13.23
C ASP A 105 -8.46 -5.64 -13.49
N LYS A 106 -8.02 -4.61 -12.75
CA LYS A 106 -6.63 -4.14 -12.75
C LYS A 106 -5.68 -5.20 -12.19
N ALA A 107 -6.04 -5.86 -11.08
CA ALA A 107 -5.24 -6.92 -10.47
C ALA A 107 -5.04 -8.10 -11.43
N ARG A 108 -6.12 -8.54 -12.09
CA ARG A 108 -6.07 -9.59 -13.11
C ARG A 108 -5.18 -9.19 -14.29
N SER A 109 -5.12 -7.90 -14.64
CA SER A 109 -4.23 -7.41 -15.70
C SER A 109 -2.74 -7.50 -15.32
N VAL A 110 -2.39 -7.13 -14.08
CA VAL A 110 -1.04 -7.31 -13.52
C VAL A 110 -0.67 -8.79 -13.51
N LEU A 111 -1.58 -9.63 -13.01
CA LEU A 111 -1.40 -11.08 -12.95
C LEU A 111 -1.18 -11.69 -14.34
N ARG A 112 -2.03 -11.39 -15.32
CA ARG A 112 -1.90 -11.88 -16.70
C ARG A 112 -0.55 -11.51 -17.30
N ARG A 113 -0.06 -10.28 -17.08
CA ARG A 113 1.26 -9.85 -17.55
C ARG A 113 2.36 -10.71 -16.95
N TYR A 114 2.30 -10.98 -15.64
CA TYR A 114 3.26 -11.85 -14.97
C TYR A 114 3.21 -13.29 -15.50
N LEU A 115 2.01 -13.89 -15.60
CA LEU A 115 1.82 -15.26 -16.08
C LEU A 115 2.32 -15.44 -17.51
N ASN A 116 2.05 -14.46 -18.38
CA ASN A 116 2.51 -14.48 -19.77
C ASN A 116 4.04 -14.46 -19.88
N VAL A 117 4.74 -13.79 -18.97
CA VAL A 117 6.20 -13.76 -18.96
C VAL A 117 6.76 -15.03 -18.32
N GLN A 118 6.30 -15.38 -17.13
CA GLN A 118 6.87 -16.46 -16.32
C GLN A 118 6.50 -17.86 -16.83
N PHE A 119 5.33 -18.01 -17.44
CA PHE A 119 4.78 -19.28 -17.90
C PHE A 119 4.50 -19.29 -19.41
N ALA A 120 5.19 -18.43 -20.17
CA ALA A 120 5.05 -18.32 -21.62
C ALA A 120 5.03 -19.70 -22.31
N THR A 121 5.96 -20.58 -21.94
CA THR A 121 6.08 -21.92 -22.54
C THR A 121 4.84 -22.80 -22.29
N PHE A 122 4.21 -22.72 -21.11
CA PHE A 122 2.99 -23.48 -20.80
C PHE A 122 1.81 -22.95 -21.62
N ILE A 123 1.69 -21.63 -21.73
CA ILE A 123 0.61 -20.97 -22.48
C ILE A 123 0.75 -21.26 -23.98
N ILE A 124 1.97 -21.24 -24.52
CA ILE A 124 2.25 -21.53 -25.94
C ILE A 124 1.82 -22.95 -26.33
N ILE A 125 1.96 -23.93 -25.43
CA ILE A 125 1.54 -25.32 -25.69
C ILE A 125 0.05 -25.57 -25.38
N GLY A 126 -0.74 -24.51 -25.19
CA GLY A 126 -2.18 -24.58 -24.97
C GLY A 126 -2.60 -24.95 -23.56
N LYS A 127 -1.68 -24.90 -22.58
CA LYS A 127 -2.01 -25.09 -21.16
C LYS A 127 -2.24 -23.74 -20.49
N THR A 128 -3.50 -23.42 -20.26
CA THR A 128 -3.90 -22.22 -19.54
C THR A 128 -3.75 -22.45 -18.04
N PRO A 129 -3.05 -21.57 -17.29
CA PRO A 129 -3.03 -21.64 -15.83
C PRO A 129 -4.46 -21.49 -15.28
N ASP A 130 -4.83 -22.35 -14.33
CA ASP A 130 -6.02 -22.14 -13.51
C ASP A 130 -5.69 -21.11 -12.44
N VAL A 131 -6.55 -20.11 -12.27
CA VAL A 131 -6.32 -18.95 -11.40
C VAL A 131 -7.53 -18.75 -10.52
N GLU A 132 -7.33 -18.93 -9.22
CA GLU A 132 -8.35 -18.80 -8.19
C GLU A 132 -8.00 -17.62 -7.28
N LEU A 133 -8.95 -16.71 -7.05
CA LEU A 133 -8.82 -15.67 -6.02
C LEU A 133 -9.15 -16.30 -4.67
N VAL A 134 -8.19 -16.28 -3.74
CA VAL A 134 -8.33 -16.97 -2.44
C VAL A 134 -8.50 -16.01 -1.27
N GLN A 135 -8.05 -14.76 -1.41
CA GLN A 135 -8.20 -13.73 -0.40
C GLN A 135 -8.31 -12.35 -1.07
N GLU A 136 -9.16 -11.50 -0.51
CA GLU A 136 -9.27 -10.09 -0.88
C GLU A 136 -9.54 -9.22 0.33
N ASP A 137 -8.91 -8.05 0.39
CA ASP A 137 -9.09 -7.08 1.48
C ASP A 137 -8.94 -5.65 0.94
N LEU A 138 -9.60 -4.68 1.58
CA LEU A 138 -9.34 -3.25 1.42
C LEU A 138 -8.64 -2.76 2.68
N ALA A 139 -7.37 -2.40 2.55
CA ALA A 139 -6.57 -1.92 3.68
C ALA A 139 -5.86 -0.61 3.34
N TYR A 140 -5.37 0.08 4.37
CA TYR A 140 -4.67 1.35 4.21
C TYR A 140 -3.17 1.18 4.44
N VAL A 141 -2.35 1.70 3.51
CA VAL A 141 -0.93 1.97 3.80
C VAL A 141 -0.87 3.29 4.55
N LEU A 142 -0.19 3.29 5.70
CA LEU A 142 0.00 4.51 6.48
C LEU A 142 1.24 5.25 6.03
N TYR A 143 1.16 6.57 6.07
CA TYR A 143 2.30 7.48 5.91
C TYR A 143 2.41 8.38 7.13
N TRP A 144 3.63 8.51 7.63
CA TRP A 144 3.98 9.39 8.73
C TRP A 144 4.37 10.75 8.17
N LEU A 145 3.65 11.79 8.57
CA LEU A 145 3.95 13.18 8.22
C LEU A 145 4.75 13.78 9.37
N VAL A 146 6.06 13.75 9.24
CA VAL A 146 7.02 14.24 10.24
C VAL A 146 7.29 15.71 9.97
N PRO A 147 7.07 16.64 10.92
CA PRO A 147 7.38 18.05 10.74
C PRO A 147 8.85 18.27 10.39
N ASP A 148 9.18 19.17 9.45
CA ASP A 148 10.58 19.43 9.06
C ASP A 148 11.20 20.66 9.74
N ASP A 149 10.39 21.60 10.25
CA ASP A 149 10.86 22.94 10.59
C ASP A 149 11.01 23.15 12.09
N GLN A 150 12.22 23.48 12.53
CA GLN A 150 12.50 23.95 13.90
C GLN A 150 12.08 25.41 14.12
N TYR A 151 11.77 26.14 13.04
CA TYR A 151 11.42 27.55 13.09
C TYR A 151 9.95 27.72 12.71
N MET A 152 9.23 28.55 13.45
CA MET A 152 7.84 28.88 13.11
C MET A 152 7.78 29.73 11.84
N THR A 153 7.89 29.09 10.68
CA THR A 153 7.46 29.65 9.41
C THR A 153 5.93 29.68 9.37
N ALA A 154 5.35 30.56 8.53
CA ALA A 154 3.90 30.73 8.45
C ALA A 154 3.18 29.48 7.90
N THR A 155 3.92 28.52 7.34
CA THR A 155 3.41 27.31 6.71
C THR A 155 4.17 26.11 7.26
N GLN A 156 3.47 25.24 8.00
CA GLN A 156 4.06 24.01 8.52
C GLN A 156 4.43 23.09 7.35
N THR A 157 5.70 22.67 7.28
CA THR A 157 6.19 21.69 6.31
C THR A 157 6.43 20.33 6.96
N VAL A 158 6.32 19.28 6.16
CA VAL A 158 6.47 17.88 6.59
C VAL A 158 7.26 17.06 5.58
N SER A 159 8.01 16.09 6.11
CA SER A 159 8.52 14.94 5.38
C SER A 159 7.53 13.79 5.47
N VAL A 160 7.33 13.11 4.34
CA VAL A 160 6.38 12.01 4.19
C VAL A 160 7.16 10.69 4.22
N VAL A 161 6.93 9.89 5.25
CA VAL A 161 7.60 8.60 5.44
C VAL A 161 6.61 7.46 5.23
N ASP A 162 6.94 6.55 4.34
CA ASP A 162 6.19 5.30 4.14
C ASP A 162 6.38 4.37 5.35
N SER A 163 5.27 4.03 6.02
CA SER A 163 5.30 3.21 7.24
C SER A 163 5.69 1.74 6.98
N VAL A 164 5.56 1.25 5.75
CA VAL A 164 5.88 -0.12 5.36
C VAL A 164 7.33 -0.23 4.90
N THR A 165 7.83 0.77 4.17
CA THR A 165 9.20 0.71 3.60
C THR A 165 10.24 1.54 4.39
N GLY A 166 9.80 2.46 5.25
CA GLY A 166 10.66 3.41 5.96
C GLY A 166 11.27 4.50 5.09
N ARG A 167 10.88 4.57 3.81
CA ARG A 167 11.47 5.52 2.86
C ARG A 167 10.80 6.87 3.04
N VAL A 168 11.61 7.92 3.06
CA VAL A 168 11.15 9.29 2.87
C VAL A 168 10.77 9.44 1.40
N LEU A 169 9.49 9.62 1.11
CA LEU A 169 9.00 9.80 -0.25
C LEU A 169 9.24 11.24 -0.72
N GLU A 170 8.94 12.18 0.15
CA GLU A 170 9.00 13.62 -0.11
C GLU A 170 9.41 14.34 1.18
N SER A 171 10.08 15.49 1.03
CA SER A 171 10.53 16.34 2.14
C SER A 171 10.18 17.79 1.87
N ASN A 172 10.02 18.57 2.94
CA ASN A 172 9.70 19.99 2.91
C ASN A 172 8.40 20.31 2.15
N GLN A 173 7.41 19.42 2.27
CA GLN A 173 6.11 19.60 1.65
C GLN A 173 5.22 20.44 2.56
N PRO A 174 4.55 21.50 2.06
CA PRO A 174 3.48 22.13 2.80
C PRO A 174 2.48 21.08 3.29
N LEU A 175 2.11 21.11 4.57
CA LEU A 175 1.19 20.10 5.13
C LEU A 175 -0.14 20.03 4.34
N GLU A 176 -0.63 21.18 3.87
CA GLU A 176 -1.86 21.31 3.09
C GLU A 176 -1.75 20.78 1.65
N SER A 177 -0.56 20.56 1.13
CA SER A 177 -0.35 19.98 -0.20
C SER A 177 -0.23 18.45 -0.19
N VAL A 178 -0.25 17.81 0.98
CA VAL A 178 -0.25 16.33 1.08
C VAL A 178 -1.64 15.81 0.72
N THR A 179 -1.81 15.40 -0.53
CA THR A 179 -3.04 14.82 -1.07
C THR A 179 -2.81 13.36 -1.50
N GLY A 180 -3.88 12.63 -1.81
CA GLY A 180 -3.78 11.25 -2.31
C GLY A 180 -2.91 11.09 -3.55
N GLU A 181 -2.76 12.13 -4.38
CA GLU A 181 -1.94 12.11 -5.60
C GLU A 181 -0.42 12.06 -5.32
N LEU A 182 0.01 12.35 -4.08
CA LEU A 182 1.43 12.33 -3.70
C LEU A 182 1.99 10.90 -3.62
N PHE A 183 1.13 9.88 -3.56
CA PHE A 183 1.49 8.51 -3.20
C PHE A 183 1.49 7.54 -4.40
N ASP A 184 1.82 8.05 -5.60
CA ASP A 184 1.88 7.26 -6.83
C ASP A 184 2.91 6.11 -6.74
N TRP A 185 2.44 4.87 -6.97
CA TRP A 185 3.22 3.62 -7.00
C TRP A 185 3.26 3.02 -8.40
#